data_AF-A0A151E8C8-F1
#
_entry.id   AF-A0A151E8C8-F1
#
_cell.length_a   1.000
_cell.length_b   1.000
_cell.length_c   1.000
_cell.angle_alpha   90.00
_cell.angle_beta   90.00
_cell.angle_gamma   90.00
#
_symmetry.space_group_name_H-M   'P 1'
#
loop_
_entity.id
_entity.type
_entity.pdbx_description
1 polymer ?
#
loop_
_entity_poly.entity_id
_entity_poly.type
_entity_poly.pdbx_seq_one_letter_code
_entity_poly.pdbx_strand_id
1 'polypeptide(L)'
;MRNENSILKIMIKDHCKIEELINNLENSSKLDYGSMNKAFNKFEWELEKHIFIEEKAIFTSYNPDDVIEGYKMLPELTKQHNYILNNLNNWRKDIRKRRTITDIYSLKEFIIKHKNFEEEKVYPKLDESLTEDVKQNIIEKIKEIA
;
A
#
# COMPACT_ATOMS: atom_id res chain seq x y z
N MET A 1 25.63 -11.42 -1.39
CA MET A 1 24.43 -12.09 -1.95
C MET A 1 23.23 -11.23 -1.58
N ARG A 2 22.41 -10.78 -2.55
CA ARG A 2 21.22 -9.98 -2.26
C ARG A 2 20.17 -10.89 -1.62
N ASN A 3 19.84 -10.63 -0.36
CA ASN A 3 18.91 -11.43 0.41
C ASN A 3 17.54 -11.42 -0.28
N GLU A 4 17.04 -12.58 -0.71
CA GLU A 4 15.78 -12.67 -1.47
C GLU A 4 14.53 -12.34 -0.65
N ASN A 5 14.71 -12.10 0.65
CA ASN A 5 13.67 -11.91 1.65
C ASN A 5 13.65 -10.50 2.25
N SER A 6 14.28 -9.48 1.65
CA SER A 6 14.22 -8.13 2.24
C SER A 6 12.80 -7.55 2.18
N ILE A 7 12.46 -6.72 3.17
CA ILE A 7 11.18 -5.99 3.25
C ILE A 7 10.89 -5.29 1.93
N LEU A 8 11.86 -4.52 1.41
CA LEU A 8 11.74 -3.82 0.13
C LEU A 8 11.36 -4.76 -1.03
N LYS A 9 12.00 -5.93 -1.17
CA LYS A 9 11.71 -6.85 -2.28
C LYS A 9 10.32 -7.48 -2.16
N ILE A 10 9.84 -7.71 -0.93
CA ILE A 10 8.47 -8.19 -0.70
C ILE A 10 7.46 -7.09 -1.05
N MET A 11 7.68 -5.87 -0.57
CA MET A 11 6.75 -4.76 -0.80
C MET A 11 6.73 -4.31 -2.26
N ILE A 12 7.84 -4.32 -3.00
CA ILE A 12 7.84 -4.08 -4.46
C ILE A 12 6.90 -5.04 -5.19
N LYS A 13 6.91 -6.33 -4.84
CA LYS A 13 6.01 -7.31 -5.48
C LYS A 13 4.55 -6.99 -5.18
N ASP A 14 4.26 -6.57 -3.96
CA ASP A 14 2.94 -6.16 -3.53
C ASP A 14 2.48 -4.88 -4.26
N HIS A 15 3.37 -3.88 -4.38
CA HIS A 15 3.13 -2.68 -5.17
C HIS A 15 2.84 -2.97 -6.64
N CYS A 16 3.60 -3.87 -7.28
CA CYS A 16 3.32 -4.31 -8.65
C CYS A 16 1.92 -4.90 -8.78
N LYS A 17 1.51 -5.74 -7.82
CA LYS A 17 0.17 -6.33 -7.77
C LYS A 17 -0.91 -5.26 -7.64
N ILE A 18 -0.75 -4.29 -6.75
CA ILE A 18 -1.70 -3.18 -6.57
C ILE A 18 -1.81 -2.34 -7.85
N GLU A 19 -0.68 -2.05 -8.50
CA GLU A 19 -0.64 -1.30 -9.75
C GLU A 19 -1.36 -2.03 -10.89
N GLU A 20 -1.14 -3.34 -11.03
CA GLU A 20 -1.90 -4.17 -11.97
C GLU A 20 -3.40 -4.14 -11.70
N LEU A 21 -3.79 -4.16 -10.41
CA LEU A 21 -5.20 -4.15 -10.01
C LEU A 21 -5.89 -2.81 -10.28
N ILE A 22 -5.24 -1.67 -10.03
CA ILE A 22 -5.83 -0.37 -10.36
C ILE A 22 -5.88 -0.14 -11.88
N ASN A 23 -4.90 -0.64 -12.63
CA ASN A 23 -4.95 -0.65 -14.11
C ASN A 23 -6.13 -1.48 -14.62
N ASN A 24 -6.35 -2.66 -14.03
CA ASN A 24 -7.50 -3.50 -14.36
C ASN A 24 -8.83 -2.83 -13.97
N LEU A 25 -8.90 -2.15 -12.83
CA LEU A 25 -10.07 -1.37 -12.42
C LEU A 25 -10.38 -0.24 -13.41
N GLU A 26 -9.36 0.53 -13.79
CA GLU A 26 -9.48 1.60 -14.79
C GLU A 26 -10.06 1.07 -16.12
N ASN A 27 -9.56 -0.08 -16.60
CA ASN A 27 -10.08 -0.70 -17.82
C ASN A 27 -11.50 -1.26 -17.64
N SER A 28 -11.76 -1.97 -16.54
CA SER A 28 -13.06 -2.58 -16.25
C SER A 28 -14.16 -1.54 -16.03
N SER A 29 -13.82 -0.34 -15.54
CA SER A 29 -14.75 0.77 -15.35
C SER A 29 -15.37 1.28 -16.66
N LYS A 30 -14.73 1.01 -17.80
CA LYS A 30 -15.17 1.41 -19.15
C LYS A 30 -16.07 0.38 -19.82
N LEU A 31 -16.22 -0.81 -19.24
CA LEU A 31 -16.96 -1.93 -19.83
C LEU A 31 -18.42 -1.94 -19.34
N ASP A 32 -18.62 -2.30 -18.08
CA ASP A 32 -19.92 -2.41 -17.44
C ASP A 32 -19.79 -2.39 -15.91
N TYR A 33 -20.91 -2.16 -15.22
CA TYR A 33 -20.93 -2.09 -13.75
C TYR A 33 -20.47 -3.40 -13.08
N GLY A 34 -20.82 -4.56 -13.63
CA GLY A 34 -20.43 -5.86 -13.06
C GLY A 34 -18.93 -6.06 -13.11
N SER A 35 -18.31 -5.77 -14.26
CA SER A 35 -16.86 -5.80 -14.45
C SER A 35 -16.15 -4.82 -13.52
N MET A 36 -16.62 -3.57 -13.46
CA MET A 36 -16.09 -2.54 -12.55
C MET A 36 -16.16 -2.97 -11.08
N ASN A 37 -17.32 -3.45 -10.62
CA ASN A 37 -17.54 -3.87 -9.24
C ASN A 37 -16.61 -5.05 -8.87
N LYS A 38 -16.48 -6.04 -9.76
CA LYS A 38 -15.57 -7.17 -9.53
C LYS A 38 -14.11 -6.71 -9.44
N ALA A 39 -13.67 -5.84 -10.34
CA ALA A 39 -12.31 -5.30 -10.31
C ALA A 39 -12.07 -4.45 -9.06
N PHE A 40 -13.05 -3.63 -8.66
CA PHE A 40 -12.96 -2.78 -7.47
C PHE A 40 -12.82 -3.61 -6.20
N ASN A 41 -13.66 -4.64 -5.99
CA ASN A 41 -13.57 -5.48 -4.79
C ASN A 41 -12.21 -6.16 -4.65
N LYS A 42 -11.60 -6.58 -5.77
CA LYS A 42 -10.26 -7.16 -5.74
C LYS A 42 -9.18 -6.12 -5.44
N PHE A 43 -9.25 -4.96 -6.08
CA PHE A 43 -8.32 -3.85 -5.85
C PHE A 43 -8.38 -3.35 -4.41
N GLU A 44 -9.58 -3.09 -3.90
CA GLU A 44 -9.82 -2.62 -2.54
C GLU A 44 -9.27 -3.59 -1.50
N TRP A 45 -9.58 -4.88 -1.62
CA TRP A 45 -9.11 -5.89 -0.69
C TRP A 45 -7.58 -5.92 -0.59
N GLU A 46 -6.89 -5.91 -1.72
CA GLU A 46 -5.44 -6.03 -1.77
C GLU A 46 -4.75 -4.73 -1.31
N LEU A 47 -5.31 -3.57 -1.64
CA LEU A 47 -4.79 -2.28 -1.20
C LEU A 47 -4.97 -2.05 0.31
N GLU A 48 -6.12 -2.42 0.88
CA GLU A 48 -6.32 -2.33 2.34
C GLU A 48 -5.44 -3.33 3.09
N LYS A 49 -5.26 -4.53 2.53
CA LYS A 49 -4.33 -5.52 3.06
C LYS A 49 -2.89 -5.02 3.06
N HIS A 50 -2.46 -4.38 1.97
CA HIS A 50 -1.17 -3.73 1.86
C HIS A 50 -0.95 -2.70 2.97
N ILE A 51 -1.85 -1.72 3.09
CA ILE A 51 -1.81 -0.69 4.14
C ILE A 51 -1.75 -1.32 5.54
N PHE A 52 -2.54 -2.37 5.76
CA PHE A 52 -2.55 -3.08 7.04
C PHE A 52 -1.20 -3.76 7.35
N ILE A 53 -0.58 -4.40 6.36
CA ILE A 53 0.75 -4.99 6.50
C ILE A 53 1.76 -3.92 6.92
N GLU A 54 1.77 -2.78 6.25
CA GLU A 54 2.70 -1.70 6.58
C GLU A 54 2.47 -1.19 7.99
N GLU A 55 1.23 -0.84 8.34
CA GLU A 55 0.94 -0.25 9.64
C GLU A 55 1.11 -1.21 10.80
N LYS A 56 0.88 -2.53 10.62
CA LYS A 56 0.86 -3.52 11.72
C LYS A 56 2.05 -4.46 11.75
N ALA A 57 2.74 -4.67 10.64
CA ALA A 57 3.96 -5.48 10.61
C ALA A 57 5.20 -4.58 10.62
N ILE A 58 5.22 -3.55 9.78
CA ILE A 58 6.42 -2.74 9.53
C ILE A 58 6.52 -1.59 10.53
N PHE A 59 5.55 -0.67 10.54
CA PHE A 59 5.65 0.59 11.28
C PHE A 59 5.65 0.40 12.79
N THR A 60 4.90 -0.58 13.33
CA THR A 60 4.93 -0.91 14.76
C THR A 60 6.25 -1.52 15.22
N SER A 61 7.04 -2.08 14.28
CA SER A 61 8.33 -2.68 14.58
C SER A 61 9.48 -1.66 14.42
N TYR A 62 9.17 -0.44 13.97
CA TYR A 62 10.14 0.64 13.82
C TYR A 62 10.19 1.51 15.08
N ASN A 63 11.34 1.52 15.75
CA ASN A 63 11.59 2.36 16.92
C ASN A 63 12.92 3.13 16.74
N PRO A 64 12.92 4.24 15.98
CA PRO A 64 14.14 4.98 15.69
C PRO A 64 14.68 5.71 16.92
N ASP A 65 16.00 5.62 17.13
CA ASP A 65 16.71 6.41 18.14
C ASP A 65 16.71 7.91 17.79
N ASP A 66 16.76 8.26 16.50
CA ASP A 66 16.59 9.64 16.02
C ASP A 66 15.10 9.97 15.83
N VAL A 67 14.55 10.51 16.91
CA VAL A 67 13.14 10.87 17.04
C VAL A 67 12.72 11.95 16.02
N ILE A 68 13.65 12.77 15.48
CA ILE A 68 13.26 13.95 14.69
C ILE A 68 13.00 13.60 13.22
N GLU A 69 13.81 12.71 12.64
CA GLU A 69 13.69 12.36 11.21
C GLU A 69 12.86 11.08 10.99
N GLY A 70 12.99 10.08 11.88
CA GLY A 70 12.19 8.85 11.82
C GLY A 70 10.69 9.09 12.04
N TYR A 71 10.33 10.00 12.95
CA TYR A 71 8.92 10.36 13.21
C TYR A 71 8.32 11.31 12.17
N LYS A 72 9.05 11.82 11.17
CA LYS A 72 8.41 12.67 10.13
C LYS A 72 7.81 11.86 9.00
N MET A 73 8.42 10.71 8.67
CA MET A 73 7.99 9.89 7.55
C MET A 73 6.71 9.10 7.87
N LEU A 74 6.61 8.49 9.05
CA LEU A 74 5.42 7.70 9.41
C LEU A 74 4.11 8.51 9.47
N PRO A 75 4.06 9.73 10.05
CA PRO A 75 2.85 10.55 10.01
C PRO A 75 2.48 11.01 8.60
N GLU A 76 3.47 11.23 7.73
CA GLU A 76 3.20 11.55 6.33
C GLU A 76 2.60 10.35 5.59
N LEU A 77 3.16 9.14 5.75
CA LEU A 77 2.56 7.91 5.23
C LEU A 77 1.15 7.68 5.78
N THR A 78 0.94 7.88 7.08
CA THR A 78 -0.38 7.76 7.71
C THR A 78 -1.38 8.74 7.09
N LYS A 79 -0.98 9.97 6.74
CA LYS A 79 -1.86 10.91 6.02
C LYS A 79 -2.17 10.42 4.61
N GLN A 80 -1.18 9.88 3.90
CA GLN A 80 -1.36 9.32 2.56
C GLN A 80 -2.31 8.11 2.59
N HIS A 81 -2.17 7.19 3.55
CA HIS A 81 -3.08 6.07 3.77
C HIS A 81 -4.50 6.54 4.05
N ASN A 82 -4.67 7.54 4.93
CA ASN A 82 -5.98 8.11 5.21
C ASN A 82 -6.63 8.71 3.94
N TYR A 83 -5.85 9.37 3.08
CA TYR A 83 -6.35 9.86 1.80
C TYR A 83 -6.81 8.72 0.88
N ILE A 84 -6.01 7.64 0.79
CA ILE A 84 -6.34 6.45 -0.01
C ILE A 84 -7.62 5.79 0.51
N LEU A 85 -7.70 5.50 1.81
CA LEU A 85 -8.85 4.86 2.45
C LEU A 85 -10.13 5.71 2.32
N ASN A 86 -10.01 7.04 2.38
CA ASN A 86 -11.15 7.93 2.13
C ASN A 86 -11.65 7.86 0.68
N ASN A 87 -10.76 7.73 -0.30
CA ASN A 87 -11.16 7.50 -1.69
C ASN A 87 -11.89 6.16 -1.85
N LEU A 88 -11.35 5.08 -1.29
CA LEU A 88 -12.02 3.76 -1.29
C LEU A 88 -13.40 3.84 -0.65
N ASN A 89 -13.53 4.53 0.48
CA ASN A 89 -14.82 4.74 1.14
C ASN A 89 -15.84 5.52 0.29
N ASN A 90 -15.39 6.42 -0.56
CA ASN A 90 -16.27 7.11 -1.51
C ASN A 90 -16.69 6.17 -2.64
N TRP A 91 -15.75 5.42 -3.24
CA TRP A 91 -16.05 4.42 -4.25
C TRP A 91 -16.99 3.32 -3.74
N ARG A 92 -16.83 2.86 -2.50
CA ARG A 92 -17.79 1.96 -1.83
C ARG A 92 -19.21 2.50 -1.85
N LYS A 93 -19.39 3.79 -1.53
CA LYS A 93 -20.70 4.44 -1.52
C LYS A 93 -21.29 4.50 -2.93
N ASP A 94 -20.47 4.78 -3.93
CA ASP A 94 -20.90 4.82 -5.33
C ASP A 94 -21.27 3.44 -5.86
N ILE A 95 -20.44 2.42 -5.62
CA ILE A 95 -20.71 1.03 -5.96
C ILE A 95 -22.02 0.55 -5.33
N ARG A 96 -22.25 0.82 -4.03
CA ARG A 96 -23.51 0.47 -3.34
C ARG A 96 -24.74 1.14 -3.98
N LYS A 97 -24.57 2.35 -4.52
CA LYS A 97 -25.62 3.10 -5.23
C LYS A 97 -25.69 2.79 -6.72
N ARG A 98 -24.93 1.79 -7.21
CA ARG A 98 -24.77 1.46 -8.63
C ARG A 98 -24.33 2.63 -9.50
N ARG A 99 -23.50 3.52 -8.95
CA ARG A 99 -22.89 4.63 -9.67
C ARG A 99 -21.53 4.21 -10.19
N THR A 100 -21.11 4.80 -11.30
CA THR A 100 -19.74 4.70 -11.80
C THR A 100 -18.81 5.41 -10.82
N ILE A 101 -17.68 4.79 -10.52
CA ILE A 101 -16.63 5.43 -9.72
C ILE A 101 -15.89 6.46 -10.59
N THR A 102 -15.59 7.63 -10.03
CA THR A 102 -14.84 8.68 -10.72
C THR A 102 -13.41 8.76 -10.20
N ASP A 103 -12.56 9.50 -10.92
CA ASP A 103 -11.22 9.89 -10.45
C ASP A 103 -10.23 8.72 -10.21
N ILE A 104 -10.46 7.57 -10.87
CA ILE A 104 -9.55 6.41 -10.83
C ILE A 104 -8.13 6.81 -11.20
N TYR A 105 -7.98 7.59 -12.27
CA TYR A 105 -6.68 8.06 -12.75
C TYR A 105 -5.94 8.88 -11.68
N SER A 106 -6.64 9.78 -10.98
CA SER A 106 -6.04 10.61 -9.93
C SER A 106 -5.57 9.77 -8.73
N LEU A 107 -6.35 8.78 -8.30
CA LEU A 107 -5.93 7.86 -7.23
C LEU A 107 -4.75 6.99 -7.68
N LYS A 108 -4.74 6.53 -8.94
CA LYS A 108 -3.63 5.78 -9.52
C LYS A 108 -2.31 6.56 -9.49
N GLU A 109 -2.34 7.80 -9.97
CA GLU A 109 -1.16 8.69 -9.91
C GLU A 109 -0.70 8.92 -8.47
N PHE A 110 -1.63 9.02 -7.51
CA PHE A 110 -1.30 9.15 -6.10
C PHE A 110 -0.63 7.88 -5.55
N ILE A 111 -1.18 6.70 -5.83
CA ILE A 111 -0.60 5.41 -5.43
C ILE A 111 0.80 5.22 -6.02
N ILE A 112 1.02 5.60 -7.29
CA ILE A 112 2.35 5.53 -7.93
C ILE A 112 3.36 6.41 -7.19
N LYS A 113 2.97 7.65 -6.82
CA LYS A 113 3.85 8.54 -6.07
C LYS A 113 4.12 8.03 -4.65
N HIS A 114 3.11 7.48 -4.00
CA HIS A 114 3.20 6.89 -2.67
C HIS A 114 4.18 5.70 -2.66
N LYS A 115 4.01 4.72 -3.56
CA LYS A 115 4.94 3.58 -3.65
C LYS A 115 6.38 4.01 -3.95
N ASN A 116 6.57 5.02 -4.81
CA ASN A 116 7.92 5.48 -5.17
C ASN A 116 8.59 6.12 -3.96
N PHE A 117 7.84 6.90 -3.17
CA PHE A 117 8.34 7.46 -1.92
C PHE A 117 8.76 6.34 -0.94
N GLU A 118 7.98 5.28 -0.84
CA GLU A 118 8.29 4.15 0.04
C GLU A 118 9.52 3.37 -0.40
N GLU A 119 9.57 3.00 -1.68
CA GLU A 119 10.65 2.24 -2.28
C GLU A 119 11.98 3.01 -2.26
N GLU A 120 11.95 4.33 -2.50
CA GLU A 120 13.16 5.15 -2.60
C GLU A 120 13.62 5.74 -1.27
N LYS A 121 12.72 5.92 -0.30
CA LYS A 121 13.02 6.62 0.98
C LYS A 121 12.73 5.78 2.20
N VAL A 122 11.53 5.20 2.30
CA VAL A 122 11.05 4.57 3.53
C VAL A 122 11.76 3.25 3.78
N TYR A 123 11.61 2.28 2.88
CA TYR A 123 12.18 0.95 3.09
C TYR A 123 13.72 0.95 3.15
N PRO A 124 14.47 1.75 2.36
CA PRO A 124 15.91 1.87 2.54
C PRO A 124 16.30 2.37 3.94
N LYS A 125 15.62 3.42 4.44
CA LYS A 125 15.90 3.96 5.77
C LYS A 125 15.53 2.99 6.90
N LEU A 126 14.45 2.24 6.73
CA LEU A 126 14.10 1.15 7.64
C LEU A 126 15.19 0.05 7.63
N ASP A 127 15.68 -0.33 6.46
CA ASP A 127 16.73 -1.34 6.33
C ASP A 127 18.05 -0.91 7.00
N GLU A 128 18.40 0.38 6.92
CA GLU A 128 19.60 0.94 7.57
C GLU A 128 19.47 1.03 9.10
N SER A 129 18.26 1.22 9.61
CA SER A 129 18.03 1.51 11.04
C SER A 129 17.62 0.28 11.87
N LEU A 130 17.15 -0.78 11.23
CA LEU A 130 16.70 -2.00 11.91
C LEU A 130 17.82 -3.03 12.01
N THR A 131 17.85 -3.76 13.12
CA THR A 131 18.71 -4.95 13.26
C THR A 131 18.15 -6.11 12.43
N GLU A 132 19.01 -7.06 12.06
CA GLU A 132 18.59 -8.22 11.26
C GLU A 132 17.49 -9.06 11.96
N ASP A 133 17.53 -9.18 13.29
CA ASP A 133 16.48 -9.88 14.06
C ASP A 133 15.12 -9.20 13.91
N VAL A 134 15.09 -7.86 13.96
CA VAL A 134 13.84 -7.10 13.77
C VAL A 134 13.35 -7.22 12.34
N LYS A 135 14.25 -7.14 11.35
CA LYS A 135 13.88 -7.36 9.94
C LYS A 135 13.26 -8.74 9.73
N GLN A 136 13.87 -9.77 10.30
CA GLN A 136 13.35 -11.14 10.22
C GLN A 136 11.97 -11.27 10.86
N ASN A 137 11.76 -10.65 12.03
CA ASN A 137 10.43 -10.61 12.67
C ASN A 137 9.37 -9.90 11.80
N ILE A 138 9.73 -8.79 11.16
CA ILE A 138 8.84 -8.09 10.22
C ILE A 138 8.48 -9.01 9.05
N ILE A 139 9.48 -9.67 8.45
CA ILE A 139 9.26 -10.58 7.31
C ILE A 139 8.32 -11.73 7.70
N GLU A 140 8.46 -12.27 8.91
CA GLU A 140 7.56 -13.32 9.43
C GLU A 140 6.13 -12.81 9.59
N LYS A 141 5.93 -11.62 10.19
CA LYS A 141 4.61 -10.99 10.30
C LYS A 141 3.98 -10.72 8.93
N ILE A 142 4.77 -10.25 7.96
CA ILE A 142 4.27 -10.04 6.59
C ILE A 142 3.75 -11.37 6.02
N LYS A 143 4.48 -12.48 6.19
CA LYS A 143 4.07 -13.81 5.71
C LYS A 143 2.83 -14.38 6.38
N GLU A 144 2.56 -14.01 7.63
CA GLU A 144 1.33 -14.42 8.33
C GLU A 144 0.09 -13.74 7.76
N ILE A 145 0.25 -12.51 7.26
CA ILE A 145 -0.86 -11.71 6.72
C ILE A 145 -1.03 -11.98 5.21
N ALA A 146 0.06 -12.04 4.45
CA ALA A 146 0.12 -12.14 2.98
C ALA A 146 -0.46 -13.43 2.40
#